data_AF-A0A327J950-F1
#
_entry.id   AF-A0A327J950-F1
#
_cell.length_a   1.000
_cell.length_b   1.000
_cell.length_c   1.000
_cell.angle_alpha   90.00
_cell.angle_beta   90.00
_cell.angle_gamma   90.00
#
_symmetry.space_group_name_H-M   'P 1'
#
loop_
_entity.id
_entity.type
_entity.pdbx_description
1 polymer ?
#
loop_
_entity_poly.entity_id
_entity_poly.type
_entity_poly.pdbx_seq_one_letter_code
_entity_poly.pdbx_strand_id
1 'polypeptide(L)'
;MGLFLWTKRVSQIIREKSDINYKLNDLYQQKMDLQNYAATIASGNITMNDLSQVSGSLFERMVSFINSANSTCYQAASTQMSMVNPAAMMNITDAAMQQQFQQSIFSNFYQQQMNQCIQAETKALNVKETKIEQEIKKLETKLSMLDQEEQTAQGALDQAAQKTAPKYVA
;
A
#
# COMPACT_ATOMS: atom_id res chain seq x y z
N MET A 1 12.22 19.13 43.90
CA MET A 1 12.83 18.47 42.72
C MET A 1 11.90 17.49 42.00
N GLY A 2 10.93 16.83 42.65
CA GLY A 2 10.03 15.86 41.99
C GLY A 2 9.12 16.43 40.89
N LEU A 3 8.45 17.58 41.14
CA LEU A 3 7.53 18.21 40.17
C LEU A 3 8.19 18.53 38.81
N PHE A 4 9.43 19.01 38.81
CA PHE A 4 10.17 19.34 37.58
C PHE A 4 10.57 18.10 36.76
N LEU A 5 10.84 16.97 37.42
CA LEU A 5 11.16 15.71 36.73
C LEU A 5 9.91 15.14 36.05
N TRP A 6 8.77 15.16 36.73
CA TRP A 6 7.50 14.67 36.19
C TRP A 6 6.97 15.52 35.05
N THR A 7 7.02 16.85 35.17
CA THR A 7 6.64 17.78 34.08
C THR A 7 7.52 17.63 32.85
N LYS A 8 8.85 17.42 33.04
CA LYS A 8 9.76 17.09 31.93
C LYS A 8 9.34 15.79 31.24
N ARG A 9 8.99 14.75 32.01
CA ARG A 9 8.58 13.46 31.44
C ARG A 9 7.26 13.56 30.66
N VAL A 10 6.26 14.26 31.19
CA VAL A 10 5.00 14.54 30.46
C VAL A 10 5.28 15.29 29.16
N SER A 11 6.14 16.31 29.19
CA SER A 11 6.52 17.06 27.98
C SER A 11 7.23 16.18 26.94
N GLN A 12 8.04 15.22 27.37
CA GLN A 12 8.66 14.23 26.48
C GLN A 12 7.63 13.30 25.86
N ILE A 13 6.70 12.76 26.67
CA ILE A 13 5.63 11.88 26.21
C ILE A 13 4.75 12.58 25.16
N ILE A 14 4.40 13.86 25.36
CA ILE A 14 3.62 14.64 24.40
C ILE A 14 4.34 14.75 23.05
N ARG A 15 5.66 15.01 23.06
CA ARG A 15 6.47 15.05 21.82
C ARG A 15 6.51 13.69 21.13
N GLU A 16 6.79 12.63 21.89
CA GLU A 16 6.82 11.26 21.36
C GLU A 16 5.47 10.85 20.75
N LYS A 17 4.35 11.19 21.39
CA LYS A 17 3.00 10.97 20.85
C LYS A 17 2.78 11.74 19.55
N SER A 18 3.21 13.00 19.47
CA SER A 18 3.11 13.79 18.25
C SER A 18 3.90 13.15 17.10
N ASP A 19 5.14 12.73 17.35
CA ASP A 19 5.99 12.08 16.34
C ASP A 19 5.38 10.76 15.85
N ILE A 20 4.81 9.97 16.77
CA ILE A 20 4.11 8.72 16.43
C ILE A 20 2.86 9.02 15.58
N ASN A 21 2.07 10.04 15.93
CA ASN A 21 0.91 10.44 15.16
C ASN A 21 1.26 10.92 13.74
N TYR A 22 2.37 11.65 13.57
CA TYR A 22 2.86 12.00 12.24
C TYR A 22 3.21 10.75 11.41
N LYS A 23 3.91 9.80 12.01
CA LYS A 23 4.25 8.53 11.34
C LYS A 23 3.02 7.69 11.03
N LEU A 24 2.04 7.65 11.93
CA LEU A 24 0.77 6.95 11.69
C LEU A 24 0.01 7.56 10.51
N ASN A 25 -0.10 8.89 10.45
CA ASN A 25 -0.73 9.56 9.31
C ASN A 25 -0.05 9.23 7.98
N ASP A 26 1.28 9.25 7.95
CA ASP A 26 2.05 8.89 6.75
C ASP A 26 1.80 7.43 6.34
N LEU A 27 1.81 6.49 7.30
CA LEU A 27 1.52 5.07 7.04
C LEU A 27 0.07 4.83 6.57
N TYR A 28 -0.91 5.54 7.12
CA TYR A 28 -2.29 5.46 6.65
C TYR A 28 -2.45 6.02 5.23
N GLN A 29 -1.76 7.11 4.91
CA GLN A 29 -1.75 7.66 3.55
C GLN A 29 -1.13 6.65 2.57
N GLN A 30 0.02 6.07 2.92
CA GLN A 30 0.66 5.02 2.12
C GLN A 30 -0.24 3.79 1.93
N LYS A 31 -0.99 3.39 2.97
CA LYS A 31 -1.97 2.30 2.87
C LYS A 31 -3.09 2.65 1.89
N MET A 32 -3.67 3.84 1.99
CA MET A 32 -4.74 4.30 1.10
C MET A 32 -4.26 4.34 -0.35
N ASP A 33 -3.06 4.86 -0.58
CA ASP A 33 -2.42 4.90 -1.91
C ASP A 33 -2.22 3.49 -2.49
N LEU A 34 -1.76 2.53 -1.67
CA LEU A 34 -1.61 1.14 -2.09
C LEU A 34 -2.95 0.48 -2.43
N GLN A 35 -4.00 0.74 -1.65
CA GLN A 35 -5.34 0.21 -1.91
C GLN A 35 -5.94 0.78 -3.20
N ASN A 36 -5.76 2.08 -3.43
CA ASN A 36 -6.17 2.72 -4.69
C ASN A 36 -5.44 2.10 -5.87
N TYR A 37 -4.11 1.95 -5.78
CA TYR A 37 -3.31 1.29 -6.83
C TYR A 37 -3.74 -0.17 -7.09
N ALA A 38 -3.99 -0.94 -6.04
CA ALA A 38 -4.49 -2.31 -6.17
C ALA A 38 -5.84 -2.36 -6.88
N ALA A 39 -6.76 -1.44 -6.55
CA ALA A 39 -8.06 -1.33 -7.22
C ALA A 39 -7.92 -0.96 -8.71
N THR A 40 -7.01 -0.05 -9.06
CA THR A 40 -6.79 0.37 -10.45
C THR A 40 -6.08 -0.71 -11.29
N ILE A 41 -5.25 -1.56 -10.69
CA ILE A 41 -4.66 -2.72 -11.40
C ILE A 41 -5.68 -3.84 -11.57
N ALA A 42 -6.49 -4.11 -10.54
CA ALA A 42 -7.47 -5.19 -10.54
C ALA A 42 -8.57 -5.02 -11.60
N SER A 43 -8.86 -3.78 -12.03
CA SER A 43 -9.83 -3.51 -13.10
C SER A 43 -9.35 -3.99 -14.48
N GLY A 44 -8.07 -4.33 -14.66
CA GLY A 44 -7.51 -5.03 -15.84
C GLY A 44 -7.53 -4.23 -17.15
N ASN A 45 -8.30 -3.15 -17.23
CA ASN A 45 -8.32 -2.19 -18.32
C ASN A 45 -7.78 -0.87 -17.78
N ILE A 46 -6.46 -0.73 -17.71
CA ILE A 46 -5.87 0.56 -17.34
C ILE A 46 -6.06 1.50 -18.53
N THR A 47 -7.16 2.24 -18.53
CA THR A 47 -7.41 3.23 -19.58
C THR A 47 -6.70 4.54 -19.24
N MET A 48 -6.41 5.36 -20.25
CA MET A 48 -5.78 6.67 -20.05
C MET A 48 -6.61 7.57 -19.12
N ASN A 49 -7.92 7.31 -18.99
CA ASN A 49 -8.80 7.96 -18.02
C ASN A 49 -8.52 7.52 -16.58
N ASP A 50 -8.26 6.23 -16.34
CA ASP A 50 -7.92 5.75 -14.99
C ASP A 50 -6.56 6.30 -14.54
N LEU A 51 -5.62 6.44 -15.48
CA LEU A 51 -4.32 7.08 -15.25
C LEU A 51 -4.43 8.57 -14.83
N SER A 52 -5.52 9.26 -15.19
CA SER A 52 -5.76 10.65 -14.78
C SER A 52 -6.25 10.81 -13.34
N GLN A 53 -6.78 9.74 -12.74
CA GLN A 53 -7.27 9.71 -11.36
C GLN A 53 -6.25 9.19 -10.36
N VAL A 54 -5.13 8.64 -10.85
CA VAL A 54 -4.04 8.12 -10.03
C VAL A 54 -3.17 9.29 -9.53
N SER A 55 -2.83 9.29 -8.24
CA SER A 55 -1.94 10.31 -7.69
C SER A 55 -0.56 10.27 -8.37
N GLY A 56 0.11 11.42 -8.50
CA GLY A 56 1.36 11.52 -9.27
C GLY A 56 2.47 10.54 -8.82
N SER A 57 2.51 10.19 -7.53
CA SER A 57 3.45 9.20 -6.97
C SER A 57 3.15 7.76 -7.40
N LEU A 58 1.89 7.45 -7.69
CA LEU A 58 1.43 6.14 -8.15
C LEU A 58 1.43 6.04 -9.68
N PHE A 59 1.32 7.16 -10.38
CA PHE A 59 1.29 7.22 -11.84
C PHE A 59 2.58 6.64 -12.46
N GLU A 60 3.75 7.08 -11.99
CA GLU A 60 5.04 6.57 -12.49
C GLU A 60 5.17 5.05 -12.29
N ARG A 61 4.76 4.57 -11.12
CA ARG A 61 4.79 3.14 -10.80
C ARG A 61 3.83 2.36 -11.69
N MET A 62 2.66 2.90 -11.96
CA MET A 62 1.68 2.29 -12.83
C MET A 62 2.16 2.22 -14.28
N VAL A 63 2.72 3.31 -14.82
CA VAL A 63 3.31 3.33 -16.16
C VAL A 63 4.47 2.36 -16.27
N SER A 64 5.35 2.30 -15.26
CA SER A 64 6.44 1.32 -15.21
C SER A 64 5.93 -0.12 -15.17
N PHE A 65 4.87 -0.39 -14.41
CA PHE A 65 4.23 -1.70 -14.36
C PHE A 65 3.65 -2.06 -15.73
N ILE A 66 2.90 -1.17 -16.37
CA ILE A 66 2.32 -1.39 -17.70
C ILE A 66 3.41 -1.67 -18.73
N ASN A 67 4.48 -0.88 -18.76
CA ASN A 67 5.55 -1.07 -19.74
C ASN A 67 6.28 -2.41 -19.54
N SER A 68 6.57 -2.78 -18.29
CA SER A 68 7.26 -4.04 -17.97
C SER A 68 6.36 -5.27 -18.13
N ALA A 69 5.09 -5.17 -17.74
CA ALA A 69 4.08 -6.19 -17.98
C ALA A 69 3.84 -6.37 -19.48
N ASN A 70 3.74 -5.27 -20.26
CA ASN A 70 3.58 -5.33 -21.70
C ASN A 70 4.74 -6.04 -22.40
N SER A 71 5.99 -5.70 -22.08
CA SER A 71 7.14 -6.37 -22.70
C SER A 71 7.19 -7.85 -22.37
N THR A 72 6.90 -8.20 -21.11
CA THR A 72 6.94 -9.59 -20.62
C THR A 72 5.80 -10.41 -21.20
N CYS A 73 4.58 -9.86 -21.18
CA CYS A 73 3.38 -10.52 -21.72
C CYS A 73 3.48 -10.68 -23.23
N TYR A 74 3.99 -9.67 -23.95
CA TYR A 74 4.18 -9.74 -25.39
C TYR A 74 5.18 -10.85 -25.77
N GLN A 75 6.33 -10.92 -25.08
CA GLN A 75 7.32 -11.97 -25.33
C GLN A 75 6.76 -13.37 -25.01
N ALA A 76 6.06 -13.51 -23.89
CA ALA A 76 5.45 -14.78 -23.52
C ALA A 76 4.32 -15.20 -24.49
N ALA A 77 3.47 -14.26 -24.90
CA ALA A 77 2.42 -14.50 -25.88
C ALA A 77 3.00 -14.88 -27.25
N SER A 78 4.09 -14.23 -27.68
CA SER A 78 4.79 -14.58 -28.92
C SER A 78 5.39 -15.99 -28.88
N THR A 79 5.99 -16.39 -27.74
CA THR A 79 6.51 -17.75 -27.56
C THR A 79 5.38 -18.79 -27.59
N GLN A 80 4.27 -18.54 -26.90
CA GLN A 80 3.12 -19.44 -26.94
C GLN A 80 2.52 -19.54 -28.34
N MET A 81 2.44 -18.42 -29.06
CA MET A 81 1.99 -18.39 -30.45
C MET A 81 2.86 -19.28 -31.36
N SER A 82 4.18 -19.33 -31.11
CA SER A 82 5.11 -20.19 -31.86
C SER A 82 4.96 -21.68 -31.54
N MET A 83 4.40 -22.03 -30.37
CA MET A 83 4.12 -23.40 -29.96
C MET A 83 2.72 -23.88 -30.36
N VAL A 84 1.82 -22.96 -30.72
CA VAL A 84 0.52 -23.33 -31.30
C VAL A 84 0.79 -24.08 -32.60
N ASN A 85 0.43 -25.37 -32.59
CA ASN A 85 0.72 -26.30 -33.67
C ASN A 85 0.16 -25.76 -35.01
N PRO A 86 0.99 -25.54 -36.04
CA PRO A 86 0.53 -25.07 -37.34
C PRO A 86 -0.51 -26.01 -37.99
N ALA A 87 -0.60 -27.28 -37.56
CA ALA A 87 -1.65 -28.21 -37.97
C ALA A 87 -3.08 -27.75 -37.58
N ALA A 88 -3.24 -27.02 -36.47
CA ALA A 88 -4.54 -26.45 -36.07
C ALA A 88 -4.92 -25.23 -36.93
N MET A 89 -3.95 -24.51 -37.46
CA MET A 89 -4.17 -23.38 -38.38
C MET A 89 -4.30 -23.79 -39.85
N MET A 90 -3.98 -25.04 -40.20
CA MET A 90 -4.00 -25.54 -41.59
C MET A 90 -5.41 -25.88 -42.11
N ASN A 91 -6.40 -26.01 -41.23
CA ASN A 91 -7.81 -26.23 -41.62
C ASN A 91 -8.54 -24.95 -42.06
N ILE A 92 -7.91 -23.78 -41.90
CA ILE A 92 -8.46 -22.49 -42.33
C ILE A 92 -7.86 -22.17 -43.70
N THR A 93 -8.64 -22.37 -44.76
CA THR A 93 -8.21 -22.17 -46.15
C THR A 93 -8.15 -20.70 -46.58
N ASP A 94 -8.74 -19.81 -45.77
CA ASP A 94 -8.86 -18.37 -46.07
C ASP A 94 -7.83 -17.54 -45.29
N ALA A 95 -6.95 -16.83 -45.99
CA ALA A 95 -5.82 -16.10 -45.41
C ALA A 95 -6.26 -14.95 -44.48
N ALA A 96 -7.40 -14.32 -44.77
CA ALA A 96 -7.98 -13.28 -43.91
C ALA A 96 -8.47 -13.85 -42.57
N MET A 97 -9.09 -15.04 -42.62
CA MET A 97 -9.57 -15.73 -41.42
C MET A 97 -8.40 -16.30 -40.61
N GLN A 98 -7.32 -16.71 -41.27
CA GLN A 98 -6.09 -17.16 -40.63
C GLN A 98 -5.41 -16.02 -39.83
N GLN A 99 -5.32 -14.80 -40.40
CA GLN A 99 -4.83 -13.63 -39.67
C GLN A 99 -5.72 -13.27 -38.47
N GLN A 100 -7.04 -13.30 -38.64
CA GLN A 100 -7.97 -12.98 -37.57
C GLN A 100 -7.91 -14.01 -36.42
N PHE A 101 -7.75 -15.29 -36.76
CA PHE A 101 -7.56 -16.35 -35.79
C PHE A 101 -6.25 -16.20 -35.02
N GLN A 102 -5.16 -15.83 -35.72
CA GLN A 102 -3.86 -15.54 -35.09
C GLN A 102 -3.95 -14.38 -34.11
N GLN A 103 -4.63 -13.28 -34.48
CA GLN A 103 -4.82 -12.13 -33.59
C GLN A 103 -5.69 -12.45 -32.37
N SER A 104 -6.75 -13.22 -32.55
CA SER A 104 -7.63 -13.63 -31.44
C SER A 104 -6.90 -14.52 -30.43
N ILE A 105 -6.15 -15.52 -30.90
CA ILE A 105 -5.34 -16.38 -30.03
C ILE A 105 -4.26 -15.58 -29.32
N PHE A 106 -3.57 -14.69 -30.03
CA PHE A 106 -2.57 -13.81 -29.43
C PHE A 106 -3.18 -12.93 -28.34
N SER A 107 -4.33 -12.31 -28.60
CA SER A 107 -5.05 -11.49 -27.62
C SER A 107 -5.44 -12.30 -26.37
N ASN A 108 -5.89 -13.54 -26.54
CA ASN A 108 -6.23 -14.42 -25.41
C ASN A 108 -5.00 -14.78 -24.57
N PHE A 109 -3.88 -15.14 -25.20
CA PHE A 109 -2.63 -15.41 -24.47
C PHE A 109 -2.08 -14.17 -23.79
N TYR A 110 -2.14 -13.03 -24.46
CA TYR A 110 -1.72 -11.75 -23.89
C TYR A 110 -2.56 -11.38 -22.67
N GLN A 111 -3.89 -11.51 -22.73
CA GLN A 111 -4.77 -11.29 -21.56
C GLN A 111 -4.48 -12.29 -20.43
N GLN A 112 -4.24 -13.57 -20.76
CA GLN A 112 -3.91 -14.58 -19.76
C GLN A 112 -2.62 -14.25 -19.01
N GLN A 113 -1.57 -13.82 -19.73
CA GLN A 113 -0.30 -13.42 -19.13
C GLN A 113 -0.43 -12.11 -18.35
N MET A 114 -1.19 -11.15 -18.87
CA MET A 114 -1.47 -9.90 -18.16
C MET A 114 -2.17 -10.15 -16.83
N ASN A 115 -3.17 -11.04 -16.82
CA ASN A 115 -3.85 -11.45 -15.59
C ASN A 115 -2.90 -12.12 -14.58
N GLN A 116 -1.92 -12.91 -15.04
CA GLN A 116 -0.90 -13.48 -14.15
C GLN A 116 0.03 -12.40 -13.57
N CYS A 117 0.46 -11.44 -14.38
CA CYS A 117 1.25 -10.29 -13.91
C CYS A 117 0.48 -9.44 -12.90
N ILE A 118 -0.81 -9.18 -13.16
CA ILE A 118 -1.71 -8.50 -12.21
C ILE A 118 -1.78 -9.28 -10.90
N GLN A 119 -2.02 -10.60 -10.95
CA GLN A 119 -2.07 -11.42 -9.73
C GLN A 119 -0.74 -11.43 -8.96
N ALA A 120 0.39 -11.44 -9.65
CA ALA A 120 1.72 -11.37 -9.03
C ALA A 120 1.95 -10.01 -8.35
N GLU A 121 1.59 -8.91 -9.00
CA GLU A 121 1.68 -7.57 -8.42
C GLU A 121 0.72 -7.41 -7.24
N THR A 122 -0.53 -7.89 -7.35
CA THR A 122 -1.50 -7.89 -6.24
C THR A 122 -0.99 -8.66 -5.03
N LYS A 123 -0.34 -9.82 -5.23
CA LYS A 123 0.31 -10.55 -4.12
C LYS A 123 1.44 -9.73 -3.49
N ALA A 124 2.28 -9.08 -4.29
CA ALA A 124 3.34 -8.22 -3.79
C ALA A 124 2.79 -7.01 -3.02
N LEU A 125 1.68 -6.43 -3.48
CA LEU A 125 0.97 -5.34 -2.82
C LEU A 125 0.39 -5.78 -1.48
N ASN A 126 -0.27 -6.93 -1.41
CA ASN A 126 -0.82 -7.47 -0.15
C ASN A 126 0.27 -7.69 0.91
N VAL A 127 1.47 -8.13 0.49
CA VAL A 127 2.61 -8.27 1.42
C VAL A 127 3.06 -6.91 1.95
N LYS A 128 3.11 -5.87 1.09
CA LYS A 128 3.44 -4.51 1.53
C LYS A 128 2.37 -3.94 2.46
N GLU A 129 1.10 -4.12 2.13
CA GLU A 129 -0.02 -3.70 2.98
C GLU A 129 0.03 -4.39 4.35
N THR A 130 0.28 -5.70 4.38
CA THR A 130 0.41 -6.45 5.65
C THR A 130 1.57 -5.90 6.51
N LYS A 131 2.70 -5.50 5.90
CA LYS A 131 3.81 -4.89 6.63
C LYS A 131 3.43 -3.52 7.22
N ILE A 132 2.76 -2.68 6.44
CA ILE A 132 2.28 -1.38 6.89
C ILE A 132 1.27 -1.56 8.05
N GLU A 133 0.34 -2.52 7.94
CA GLU A 133 -0.59 -2.83 9.03
C GLU A 133 0.10 -3.29 10.31
N GLN A 134 1.16 -4.09 10.18
CA GLN A 134 1.97 -4.49 11.34
C GLN A 134 2.68 -3.31 11.98
N GLU A 135 3.20 -2.36 11.18
CA GLU A 135 3.83 -1.14 11.69
C GLU A 135 2.83 -0.20 12.36
N ILE A 136 1.64 -0.01 11.76
CA ILE A 136 0.54 0.73 12.36
C ILE A 136 0.19 0.13 13.73
N LYS A 137 -0.05 -1.19 13.82
CA LYS A 137 -0.37 -1.86 15.09
C LYS A 137 0.72 -1.67 16.15
N LYS A 138 2.00 -1.73 15.76
CA LYS A 138 3.12 -1.48 16.67
C LYS A 138 3.10 -0.05 17.20
N LEU A 139 2.86 0.93 16.34
CA LEU A 139 2.79 2.34 16.71
C LEU A 139 1.55 2.65 17.56
N GLU A 140 0.38 2.10 17.24
CA GLU A 140 -0.85 2.19 18.04
C GLU A 140 -0.65 1.60 19.44
N THR A 141 0.00 0.43 19.53
CA THR A 141 0.33 -0.19 20.82
C THR A 141 1.26 0.71 21.63
N LYS A 142 2.29 1.27 20.99
CA LYS A 142 3.22 2.21 21.66
C LYS A 142 2.50 3.46 22.13
N LEU A 143 1.56 3.99 21.34
CA LEU A 143 0.78 5.17 21.68
C LEU A 143 -0.12 4.90 22.89
N SER A 144 -0.79 3.74 22.94
CA SER A 144 -1.58 3.30 24.09
C SER A 144 -0.74 3.15 25.37
N MET A 145 0.48 2.61 25.27
CA MET A 145 1.39 2.55 26.41
C MET A 145 1.82 3.95 26.90
N LEU A 146 2.08 4.87 25.97
CA LEU A 146 2.40 6.27 26.30
C LEU A 146 1.21 7.00 26.92
N ASP A 147 -0.02 6.70 26.52
CA ASP A 147 -1.24 7.26 27.14
C ASP A 147 -1.38 6.82 28.60
N GLN A 148 -1.14 5.54 28.89
CA GLN A 148 -1.14 5.01 30.26
C GLN A 148 -0.04 5.65 31.11
N GLU A 149 1.14 5.84 30.51
CA GLU A 149 2.26 6.51 31.18
C GLU A 149 1.95 7.99 31.47
N GLU A 150 1.34 8.70 30.51
CA GLU A 150 0.94 10.09 30.66
C GLU A 150 -0.07 10.26 31.81
N GLN A 151 -1.10 9.42 31.86
CA GLN A 151 -2.10 9.44 32.93
C GLN A 151 -1.46 9.21 34.31
N THR A 152 -0.53 8.26 34.40
CA THR A 152 0.19 7.97 35.64
C THR A 152 1.07 9.15 36.06
N ALA A 153 1.78 9.75 35.12
CA ALA A 153 2.64 10.91 35.38
C ALA A 153 1.84 12.16 35.77
N GLN A 154 0.66 12.38 35.15
CA GLN A 154 -0.26 13.46 35.52
C GLN A 154 -0.85 13.24 36.93
N GLY A 155 -1.29 12.01 37.26
CA GLY A 155 -1.75 11.71 38.61
C GLY A 155 -0.68 11.91 39.69
N ALA A 156 0.57 11.58 39.38
CA ALA A 156 1.72 11.84 40.27
C ALA A 156 2.01 13.35 40.43
N LEU A 157 1.85 14.14 39.36
CA LEU A 157 1.94 15.59 39.40
C LEU A 157 0.87 16.21 40.29
N ASP A 158 -0.38 15.79 40.14
CA ASP A 158 -1.51 16.31 40.91
C ASP A 158 -1.35 16.02 42.41
N GLN A 159 -0.93 14.81 42.76
CA GLN A 159 -0.63 14.44 44.14
C GLN A 159 0.55 15.25 44.71
N ALA A 160 1.59 15.50 43.91
CA ALA A 160 2.72 16.31 44.33
C ALA A 160 2.32 17.79 44.50
N ALA A 161 1.45 18.31 43.62
CA ALA A 161 0.91 19.65 43.72
C ALA A 161 0.04 19.83 44.97
N GLN A 162 -0.86 18.88 45.28
CA GLN A 162 -1.66 18.90 46.51
C GLN A 162 -0.80 18.88 47.78
N LYS A 163 0.29 18.11 47.79
CA LYS A 163 1.22 18.04 48.93
C LYS A 163 2.05 19.31 49.12
N THR A 164 2.26 20.07 48.05
CA THR A 164 3.08 21.30 48.06
C THR A 164 2.24 22.58 48.12
N ALA A 165 0.92 22.46 47.99
CA ALA A 165 0.00 23.58 48.15
C ALA A 165 0.11 24.19 49.55
N PRO A 166 0.22 25.53 49.68
CA PRO A 166 0.28 26.20 50.96
C PRO A 166 -1.02 25.97 51.73
N LYS A 167 -0.91 25.42 52.94
CA LYS A 167 -2.05 25.29 53.86
C LYS A 167 -2.18 26.58 54.66
N TYR A 168 -3.10 27.44 54.26
CA TYR A 168 -3.47 28.60 55.06
C TYR A 168 -4.37 28.12 56.20
N VAL A 169 -3.89 28.27 57.43
CA VAL A 169 -4.70 28.10 58.65
C VAL A 169 -5.21 29.49 59.02
N ALA A 170 -6.52 29.63 59.22
CA ALA A 170 -7.15 30.86 59.69
C ALA A 170 -6.85 31.13 61.16
#